data_AF-A0A9N8LKT1-F1
#
_entry.id   AF-A0A9N8LKT1-F1
#
_cell.length_a   1.000
_cell.length_b   1.000
_cell.length_c   1.000
_cell.angle_alpha   90.00
_cell.angle_beta   90.00
_cell.angle_gamma   90.00
#
_symmetry.space_group_name_H-M   'P 1'
#
loop_
_entity.id
_entity.type
_entity.pdbx_description
1 polymer ?
#
loop_
_entity_poly.entity_id
_entity_poly.type
_entity_poly.pdbx_seq_one_letter_code
_entity_poly.pdbx_strand_id
1 'polypeptide(L)'
;MRWTAALDEKEELIPFSAPQVWSYPRPPALEKVPYNLKVVWNPPPQSGAPAVTIADSNHAWAVKETSHPPTYYFPPNDVNREFLRESRARHTMCEWKGVAHYWDLIAPEELAQKADRAEPAVKARIWSYPSPTPLARDLKDHLCFYPSSQTDAATVGSWECFADGEKVVAQEGDFYGGWVTSWISGGKKGMKGGPGTWGW
;
A
#
# COMPACT_ATOMS: atom_id res chain seq x y z
N MET A 1 7.56 8.16 66.92
CA MET A 1 6.45 8.34 65.96
C MET A 1 7.05 8.42 64.56
N ARG A 2 6.74 7.43 63.72
CA ARG A 2 7.05 7.43 62.27
C ARG A 2 6.27 8.55 61.58
N TRP A 3 6.80 9.10 60.49
CA TRP A 3 6.16 9.19 59.16
C TRP A 3 7.19 9.74 58.15
N THR A 4 7.74 8.83 57.34
CA THR A 4 8.32 9.12 56.03
C THR A 4 7.18 9.37 55.05
N ALA A 5 7.14 10.52 54.38
CA ALA A 5 6.29 10.73 53.21
C ALA A 5 7.15 10.51 51.96
N ALA A 6 6.79 9.49 51.21
CA ALA A 6 7.44 9.04 49.99
C ALA A 6 7.13 9.99 48.82
N LEU A 7 8.09 10.01 47.89
CA LEU A 7 7.97 10.50 46.53
C LEU A 7 6.81 9.81 45.80
N ASP A 8 6.08 10.54 44.96
CA ASP A 8 5.50 9.95 43.75
C ASP A 8 5.33 11.02 42.66
N GLU A 9 6.45 11.39 42.02
CA GLU A 9 6.45 11.99 40.70
C GLU A 9 6.67 10.86 39.68
N LYS A 10 5.58 10.27 39.19
CA LYS A 10 5.56 9.59 37.89
C LYS A 10 4.23 9.85 37.21
N GLU A 11 4.16 10.98 36.52
CA GLU A 11 3.29 11.10 35.35
C GLU A 11 3.74 10.03 34.35
N GLU A 12 3.06 8.89 34.33
CA GLU A 12 3.22 7.88 33.28
C GLU A 12 2.77 8.51 31.96
N LEU A 13 3.74 8.99 31.18
CA LEU A 13 3.57 9.25 29.77
C LEU A 13 3.14 7.95 29.11
N ILE A 14 1.85 7.82 28.80
CA ILE A 14 1.32 6.75 27.96
C ILE A 14 2.11 6.85 26.63
N PRO A 15 2.97 5.87 26.28
CA PRO A 15 3.68 5.93 25.02
C PRO A 15 2.63 5.93 23.92
N PHE A 16 2.76 6.81 22.94
CA PHE A 16 1.97 6.79 21.72
C PHE A 16 2.08 5.38 21.12
N SER A 17 1.09 4.52 21.38
CA SER A 17 1.18 3.12 21.01
C SER A 17 1.14 3.05 19.51
N ALA A 18 2.17 2.47 18.90
CA ALA A 18 2.24 2.23 17.47
C ALA A 18 0.91 1.66 16.96
N PRO A 19 0.36 2.17 15.83
CA PRO A 19 -0.89 1.68 15.29
C PRO A 19 -0.88 0.15 15.17
N GLN A 20 -1.80 -0.50 15.88
CA GLN A 20 -1.90 -1.95 15.97
C GLN A 20 -2.97 -2.46 15.02
N VAL A 21 -2.62 -3.36 14.10
CA VAL A 21 -3.56 -3.83 13.06
C VAL A 21 -4.84 -4.47 13.63
N TRP A 22 -4.78 -5.01 14.85
CA TRP A 22 -5.91 -5.63 15.53
C TRP A 22 -6.88 -4.64 16.18
N SER A 23 -6.51 -3.36 16.32
CA SER A 23 -7.45 -2.32 16.78
C SER A 23 -8.21 -1.66 15.63
N TYR A 24 -7.85 -1.95 14.37
CA TYR A 24 -8.57 -1.45 13.21
C TYR A 24 -9.99 -2.04 13.15
N PRO A 25 -10.98 -1.25 12.72
CA PRO A 25 -12.38 -1.67 12.74
C PRO A 25 -12.72 -2.61 11.58
N ARG A 26 -13.89 -3.24 11.72
CA ARG A 26 -14.61 -3.93 10.66
C ARG A 26 -16.08 -3.49 10.76
N PRO A 27 -16.65 -2.78 9.77
CA PRO A 27 -16.11 -2.48 8.44
C PRO A 27 -14.81 -1.64 8.46
N PRO A 28 -13.99 -1.69 7.40
CA PRO A 28 -12.72 -0.97 7.35
C PRO A 28 -12.91 0.55 7.49
N ALA A 29 -11.98 1.21 8.20
CA ALA A 29 -11.93 2.66 8.29
C ALA A 29 -11.19 3.26 7.10
N LEU A 30 -11.66 4.41 6.63
CA LEU A 30 -10.98 5.27 5.66
C LEU A 30 -10.43 6.48 6.40
N GLU A 31 -9.12 6.70 6.30
CA GLU A 31 -8.44 7.81 6.96
C GLU A 31 -7.50 8.54 6.00
N LYS A 32 -7.39 9.86 6.13
CA LYS A 32 -6.38 10.61 5.38
C LYS A 32 -4.99 10.28 5.89
N VAL A 33 -4.05 10.10 4.95
CA VAL A 33 -2.65 9.81 5.28
C VAL A 33 -1.94 11.14 5.60
N PRO A 34 -1.33 11.31 6.80
CA PRO A 34 -0.70 12.56 7.20
C PRO A 34 0.78 12.67 6.79
N TYR A 35 1.27 11.75 5.95
CA TYR A 35 2.66 11.66 5.52
C TYR A 35 2.76 11.35 4.02
N ASN A 36 3.95 11.50 3.47
CA ASN A 36 4.20 11.25 2.06
C ASN A 36 4.14 9.74 1.75
N LEU A 37 3.56 9.40 0.61
CA LEU A 37 3.64 8.06 0.03
C LEU A 37 4.25 8.14 -1.36
N LYS A 38 5.08 7.16 -1.69
CA LYS A 38 5.78 7.12 -2.98
C LYS A 38 5.87 5.71 -3.54
N VAL A 39 5.76 5.59 -4.86
CA VAL A 39 6.02 4.36 -5.63
C VAL A 39 7.05 4.69 -6.70
N VAL A 40 8.20 4.02 -6.67
CA VAL A 40 9.32 4.25 -7.58
C VAL A 40 9.57 2.99 -8.40
N TRP A 41 9.50 3.09 -9.71
CA TRP A 41 9.96 2.05 -10.63
C TRP A 41 11.48 2.11 -10.78
N ASN A 42 12.12 0.96 -10.58
CA ASN A 42 13.53 0.73 -10.82
C ASN A 42 13.65 -0.19 -12.05
N PRO A 43 14.13 0.33 -13.19
CA PRO A 43 14.31 -0.48 -14.39
C PRO A 43 15.43 -1.51 -14.17
N PRO A 44 15.52 -2.56 -15.00
CA PRO A 44 16.53 -3.59 -14.82
C PRO A 44 17.92 -2.99 -15.05
N PRO A 45 18.97 -3.39 -14.29
CA PRO A 45 20.28 -2.72 -14.30
C PRO A 45 20.90 -2.54 -15.69
N GLN A 46 20.73 -3.54 -16.57
CA GLN A 46 21.26 -3.52 -17.94
C GLN A 46 20.58 -2.50 -18.86
N SER A 47 19.41 -1.96 -18.49
CA SER A 47 18.74 -0.93 -19.30
C SER A 47 19.51 0.39 -19.31
N GLY A 48 20.30 0.67 -18.25
CA GLY A 48 20.92 1.97 -18.03
C GLY A 48 19.92 3.12 -17.82
N ALA A 49 18.63 2.84 -17.75
CA ALA A 49 17.59 3.83 -17.52
C ALA A 49 17.58 4.25 -16.04
N PRO A 50 17.24 5.51 -15.73
CA PRO A 50 17.10 5.95 -14.34
C PRO A 50 15.79 5.43 -13.73
N ALA A 51 15.74 5.39 -12.39
CA ALA A 51 14.50 5.14 -11.68
C ALA A 51 13.45 6.24 -11.96
N VAL A 52 12.18 5.86 -11.99
CA VAL A 52 11.06 6.75 -12.34
C VAL A 52 10.00 6.70 -11.24
N THR A 53 9.56 7.87 -10.78
CA THR A 53 8.45 7.94 -9.83
C THR A 53 7.12 7.68 -10.54
N ILE A 54 6.41 6.65 -10.11
CA ILE A 54 5.09 6.26 -10.64
C ILE A 54 3.97 6.95 -9.87
N ALA A 55 4.15 7.13 -8.55
CA ALA A 55 3.19 7.85 -7.72
C ALA A 55 3.92 8.58 -6.58
N ASP A 56 3.46 9.79 -6.23
CA ASP A 56 3.97 10.60 -5.12
C ASP A 56 2.82 11.44 -4.57
N SER A 57 2.42 11.22 -3.31
CA SER A 57 1.22 11.84 -2.74
C SER A 57 1.37 12.23 -1.28
N ASN A 58 0.81 13.39 -0.93
CA ASN A 58 0.50 13.81 0.45
C ASN A 58 -1.02 13.88 0.70
N HIS A 59 -1.83 13.34 -0.21
CA HIS A 59 -3.30 13.46 -0.20
C HIS A 59 -4.03 12.12 -0.19
N ALA A 60 -3.25 11.04 -0.08
CA ALA A 60 -3.71 9.66 -0.12
C ALA A 60 -4.66 9.31 1.03
N TRP A 61 -5.39 8.21 0.82
CA TRP A 61 -6.23 7.58 1.82
C TRP A 61 -5.62 6.26 2.28
N ALA A 62 -5.67 6.00 3.57
CA ALA A 62 -5.43 4.69 4.16
C ALA A 62 -6.77 3.98 4.35
N VAL A 63 -6.83 2.72 3.94
CA VAL A 63 -7.89 1.80 4.34
C VAL A 63 -7.32 0.87 5.41
N LYS A 64 -7.87 0.97 6.62
CA LYS A 64 -7.45 0.21 7.80
C LYS A 64 -8.49 -0.86 8.12
N GLU A 65 -8.11 -2.12 7.96
CA GLU A 65 -8.96 -3.28 8.22
C GLU A 65 -8.33 -4.19 9.27
N THR A 66 -9.14 -4.71 10.19
CA THR A 66 -8.70 -5.57 11.29
C THR A 66 -7.69 -6.62 10.83
N SER A 67 -6.59 -6.77 11.57
CA SER A 67 -5.50 -7.74 11.39
C SER A 67 -4.59 -7.56 10.17
N HIS A 68 -4.84 -6.56 9.33
CA HIS A 68 -4.03 -6.28 8.13
C HIS A 68 -3.37 -4.89 8.26
N PRO A 69 -2.13 -4.71 7.75
CA PRO A 69 -1.57 -3.40 7.52
C PRO A 69 -2.46 -2.57 6.59
N PRO A 70 -2.38 -1.23 6.65
CA PRO A 70 -3.16 -0.39 5.76
C PRO A 70 -2.84 -0.65 4.29
N THR A 71 -3.87 -0.52 3.45
CA THR A 71 -3.72 -0.34 2.00
C THR A 71 -3.85 1.15 1.70
N TYR A 72 -3.08 1.67 0.74
CA TYR A 72 -3.07 3.10 0.44
C TYR A 72 -3.55 3.42 -0.96
N TYR A 73 -4.43 4.41 -1.04
CA TYR A 73 -5.13 4.83 -2.25
C TYR A 73 -4.68 6.24 -2.62
N PHE A 74 -3.96 6.32 -3.74
CA PHE A 74 -3.42 7.55 -4.30
C PHE A 74 -4.49 8.21 -5.17
N PRO A 75 -4.70 9.54 -5.05
CA PRO A 75 -5.55 10.27 -5.97
C PRO A 75 -5.04 10.12 -7.42
N PRO A 76 -5.93 10.11 -8.43
CA PRO A 76 -5.52 9.93 -9.82
C PRO A 76 -4.49 10.93 -10.33
N ASN A 77 -4.49 12.16 -9.79
CA ASN A 77 -3.57 13.23 -10.18
C ASN A 77 -2.16 13.08 -9.58
N ASP A 78 -2.01 12.24 -8.55
CA ASP A 78 -0.74 11.97 -7.87
C ASP A 78 -0.06 10.70 -8.44
N VAL A 79 -0.65 10.11 -9.47
CA VAL A 79 -0.17 8.91 -10.16
C VAL A 79 0.12 9.25 -11.61
N ASN A 80 1.30 8.88 -12.09
CA ASN A 80 1.64 9.04 -13.49
C ASN A 80 0.94 7.96 -14.34
N ARG A 81 -0.26 8.30 -14.80
CA ARG A 81 -1.13 7.39 -15.56
C ARG A 81 -0.62 7.10 -16.98
N GLU A 82 0.38 7.82 -17.48
CA GLU A 82 0.96 7.56 -18.80
C GLU A 82 1.56 6.14 -18.89
N PHE A 83 2.05 5.64 -17.74
CA PHE A 83 2.64 4.30 -17.60
C PHE A 83 1.60 3.20 -17.36
N LEU A 84 0.33 3.55 -17.18
CA LEU A 84 -0.71 2.60 -16.79
C LEU A 84 -1.59 2.23 -17.97
N ARG A 85 -1.94 0.95 -18.07
CA ARG A 85 -2.95 0.44 -19.00
C ARG A 85 -3.96 -0.39 -18.22
N GLU A 86 -5.20 -0.41 -18.69
CA GLU A 86 -6.21 -1.27 -18.09
C GLU A 86 -5.79 -2.74 -18.27
N SER A 87 -5.82 -3.49 -17.17
CA SER A 87 -5.41 -4.88 -17.18
C SER A 87 -6.48 -5.76 -17.79
N ARG A 88 -6.06 -6.86 -18.43
CA ARG A 88 -6.98 -7.93 -18.85
C ARG A 88 -7.36 -8.89 -17.71
N ALA A 89 -6.81 -8.68 -16.51
CA ALA A 89 -7.12 -9.50 -15.35
C ALA A 89 -8.60 -9.37 -14.94
N ARG A 90 -9.15 -10.44 -14.35
CA ARG A 90 -10.54 -10.46 -13.89
C ARG A 90 -10.74 -9.46 -12.75
N HIS A 91 -11.82 -8.71 -12.80
CA HIS A 91 -12.24 -7.84 -11.69
C HIS A 91 -12.65 -8.67 -10.46
N THR A 92 -12.33 -8.15 -9.28
CA THR A 92 -12.68 -8.78 -7.99
C THR A 92 -13.73 -7.96 -7.27
N MET A 93 -14.56 -8.60 -6.43
CA MET A 93 -15.63 -7.94 -5.69
C MET A 93 -15.30 -7.94 -4.20
N CYS A 94 -15.36 -6.75 -3.59
CA CYS A 94 -15.27 -6.56 -2.15
C CYS A 94 -16.60 -6.04 -1.62
N GLU A 95 -17.17 -6.71 -0.61
CA GLU A 95 -18.45 -6.31 0.00
C GLU A 95 -18.44 -4.87 0.53
N TRP A 96 -17.28 -4.38 0.97
CA TRP A 96 -17.13 -3.04 1.54
C TRP A 96 -16.82 -1.97 0.50
N LYS A 97 -16.15 -2.31 -0.61
CA LYS A 97 -15.55 -1.31 -1.52
C LYS A 97 -16.15 -1.33 -2.92
N GLY A 98 -16.73 -2.44 -3.34
CA GLY A 98 -17.30 -2.62 -4.68
C GLY A 98 -16.39 -3.47 -5.58
N VAL A 99 -16.51 -3.25 -6.89
CA VAL A 99 -15.76 -4.00 -7.91
C VAL A 99 -14.42 -3.32 -8.17
N ALA A 100 -13.32 -4.04 -7.96
CA ALA A 100 -11.97 -3.59 -8.25
C ALA A 100 -11.64 -3.79 -9.73
N HIS A 101 -11.17 -2.72 -10.37
CA HIS A 101 -10.59 -2.74 -11.71
C HIS A 101 -9.07 -2.74 -11.57
N TYR A 102 -8.39 -3.57 -12.36
CA TYR A 102 -6.93 -3.73 -12.28
C TYR A 102 -6.23 -2.96 -13.39
N TRP A 103 -5.02 -2.51 -13.09
CA TRP A 103 -4.14 -1.83 -14.03
C TRP A 103 -2.80 -2.56 -14.11
N ASP A 104 -2.24 -2.55 -15.31
CA ASP A 104 -0.88 -3.00 -15.57
C ASP A 104 0.04 -1.78 -15.67
N LEU A 105 1.31 -1.96 -15.29
CA LEU A 105 2.38 -1.00 -15.55
C LEU A 105 3.10 -1.41 -16.84
N ILE A 106 3.21 -0.47 -17.76
CA ILE A 106 4.15 -0.56 -18.88
C ILE A 106 5.46 0.10 -18.43
N ALA A 107 6.60 -0.57 -18.66
CA ALA A 107 7.89 -0.05 -18.25
C ALA A 107 8.12 1.35 -18.88
N PRO A 108 8.42 2.39 -18.07
CA PRO A 108 8.70 3.74 -18.57
C PRO A 108 9.73 3.79 -19.71
N GLU A 109 10.79 3.00 -19.59
CA GLU A 109 11.86 2.87 -20.58
C GLU A 109 11.41 2.21 -21.89
N GLU A 110 10.41 1.35 -21.85
CA GLU A 110 9.84 0.71 -23.04
C GLU A 110 8.83 1.62 -23.75
N LEU A 111 8.04 2.40 -23.00
CA LEU A 111 7.11 3.38 -23.57
C LEU A 111 7.82 4.43 -24.41
N ALA A 112 9.01 4.85 -23.99
CA ALA A 112 9.85 5.79 -24.74
C ALA A 112 10.30 5.24 -26.11
N GLN A 113 10.31 3.92 -26.29
CA GLN A 113 10.87 3.26 -27.47
C GLN A 113 9.79 2.64 -28.38
N LYS A 114 8.73 2.03 -27.80
CA LYS A 114 7.77 1.18 -28.53
C LYS A 114 6.36 1.20 -27.91
N ALA A 115 5.78 2.40 -27.76
CA ALA A 115 4.50 2.62 -27.07
C ALA A 115 3.33 1.70 -27.50
N ASP A 116 3.20 1.39 -28.79
CA ASP A 116 2.02 0.65 -29.31
C ASP A 116 2.10 -0.88 -29.15
N ARG A 117 3.25 -1.43 -28.71
CA ARG A 117 3.50 -2.88 -28.62
C ARG A 117 4.16 -3.32 -27.32
N ALA A 118 4.31 -2.42 -26.36
CA ALA A 118 4.94 -2.75 -25.09
C ALA A 118 4.04 -3.70 -24.29
N GLU A 119 4.61 -4.85 -23.91
CA GLU A 119 3.96 -5.76 -22.98
C GLU A 119 4.03 -5.16 -21.57
N PRO A 120 3.07 -5.49 -20.68
CA PRO A 120 3.14 -4.94 -19.34
C PRO A 120 4.27 -5.58 -18.54
N ALA A 121 5.14 -4.71 -18.00
CA ALA A 121 6.22 -5.09 -17.09
C ALA A 121 5.66 -5.61 -15.76
N VAL A 122 4.59 -5.00 -15.25
CA VAL A 122 3.88 -5.46 -14.05
C VAL A 122 2.41 -5.66 -14.36
N LYS A 123 1.87 -6.85 -14.07
CA LYS A 123 0.49 -7.22 -14.41
C LYS A 123 -0.41 -7.25 -13.18
N ALA A 124 -1.51 -6.50 -13.21
CA ALA A 124 -2.58 -6.52 -12.21
C ALA A 124 -2.12 -6.33 -10.74
N ARG A 125 -1.08 -5.52 -10.52
CA ARG A 125 -0.58 -5.16 -9.18
C ARG A 125 -1.00 -3.75 -8.75
N ILE A 126 -1.93 -3.16 -9.48
CA ILE A 126 -2.55 -1.87 -9.19
C ILE A 126 -4.04 -2.05 -9.36
N TRP A 127 -4.85 -1.49 -8.47
CA TRP A 127 -6.30 -1.53 -8.60
C TRP A 127 -6.97 -0.22 -8.21
N SER A 128 -8.19 -0.03 -8.68
CA SER A 128 -9.04 1.12 -8.37
C SER A 128 -10.50 0.71 -8.25
N TYR A 129 -11.32 1.54 -7.61
CA TYR A 129 -12.77 1.38 -7.56
C TYR A 129 -13.46 2.51 -8.34
N PRO A 130 -13.88 2.30 -9.60
CA PRO A 130 -14.54 3.35 -10.38
C PRO A 130 -16.01 3.57 -9.98
N SER A 131 -16.62 2.55 -9.37
CA SER A 131 -17.99 2.60 -8.83
C SER A 131 -18.00 2.02 -7.42
N PRO A 132 -17.43 2.73 -6.43
CA PRO A 132 -17.35 2.24 -5.07
C PRO A 132 -18.72 2.25 -4.38
N THR A 133 -18.84 1.47 -3.30
CA THR A 133 -19.99 1.54 -2.38
C THR A 133 -20.04 2.92 -1.68
N PRO A 134 -21.17 3.28 -1.03
CA PRO A 134 -21.23 4.50 -0.23
C PRO A 134 -20.16 4.60 0.87
N LEU A 135 -19.76 3.46 1.46
CA LEU A 135 -18.72 3.40 2.50
C LEU A 135 -17.33 3.76 1.94
N ALA A 136 -17.07 3.44 0.68
CA ALA A 136 -15.79 3.66 0.01
C ALA A 136 -15.83 4.81 -1.01
N ARG A 137 -16.83 5.69 -0.93
CA ARG A 137 -17.07 6.76 -1.94
C ARG A 137 -15.85 7.64 -2.21
N ASP A 138 -15.06 7.91 -1.18
CA ASP A 138 -13.90 8.80 -1.26
C ASP A 138 -12.70 8.15 -1.97
N LEU A 139 -12.76 6.82 -2.20
CA LEU A 139 -11.76 6.07 -2.97
C LEU A 139 -12.10 6.00 -4.46
N LYS A 140 -13.15 6.69 -4.91
CA LYS A 140 -13.55 6.67 -6.32
C LYS A 140 -12.35 7.01 -7.20
N ASP A 141 -12.06 6.11 -8.13
CA ASP A 141 -10.96 6.18 -9.09
C ASP A 141 -9.54 6.26 -8.49
N HIS A 142 -9.39 6.28 -7.17
CA HIS A 142 -8.06 6.25 -6.54
C HIS A 142 -7.38 4.93 -6.82
N LEU A 143 -6.06 4.97 -7.02
CA LEU A 143 -5.26 3.81 -7.34
C LEU A 143 -4.53 3.31 -6.09
N CYS A 144 -4.64 2.01 -5.82
CA CYS A 144 -3.90 1.33 -4.78
C CYS A 144 -2.86 0.41 -5.42
N PHE A 145 -1.69 0.35 -4.80
CA PHE A 145 -0.55 -0.43 -5.27
C PHE A 145 -0.24 -1.54 -4.28
N TYR A 146 0.03 -2.73 -4.79
CA TYR A 146 0.72 -3.72 -3.98
C TYR A 146 2.17 -3.29 -3.74
N PRO A 147 2.72 -3.48 -2.52
CA PRO A 147 4.12 -3.14 -2.26
C PRO A 147 5.12 -3.88 -3.13
N SER A 148 4.82 -5.14 -3.48
CA SER A 148 5.64 -5.97 -4.36
C SER A 148 5.16 -5.86 -5.81
N SER A 149 6.08 -5.72 -6.77
CA SER A 149 5.74 -5.80 -8.20
C SER A 149 5.62 -7.23 -8.73
N GLN A 150 6.08 -8.24 -7.97
CA GLN A 150 6.19 -9.65 -8.42
C GLN A 150 6.90 -9.82 -9.77
N THR A 151 7.97 -9.06 -9.99
CA THR A 151 8.81 -9.14 -11.18
C THR A 151 10.22 -9.59 -10.82
N ASP A 152 10.95 -10.12 -11.80
CA ASP A 152 12.39 -10.30 -11.67
C ASP A 152 13.08 -8.94 -11.86
N ALA A 153 13.59 -8.39 -10.76
CA ALA A 153 14.25 -7.09 -10.76
C ALA A 153 15.50 -7.02 -11.66
N ALA A 154 16.18 -8.15 -11.89
CA ALA A 154 17.37 -8.19 -12.73
C ALA A 154 17.02 -8.18 -14.22
N THR A 155 15.89 -8.78 -14.62
CA THR A 155 15.55 -8.92 -16.05
C THR A 155 14.46 -7.96 -16.53
N VAL A 156 13.46 -7.69 -15.68
CA VAL A 156 12.29 -6.85 -16.01
C VAL A 156 12.35 -5.49 -15.30
N GLY A 157 13.00 -5.42 -14.13
CA GLY A 157 12.87 -4.28 -13.21
C GLY A 157 11.79 -4.53 -12.17
N SER A 158 11.70 -3.66 -11.18
CA SER A 158 10.73 -3.76 -10.07
C SER A 158 10.40 -2.39 -9.52
N TRP A 159 9.29 -2.27 -8.79
CA TRP A 159 9.05 -1.04 -8.01
C TRP A 159 9.36 -1.22 -6.53
N GLU A 160 9.57 -0.10 -5.88
CA GLU A 160 9.67 0.04 -4.44
C GLU A 160 8.64 1.05 -3.95
N CYS A 161 8.02 0.72 -2.82
CA CYS A 161 7.02 1.57 -2.18
C CYS A 161 7.63 2.19 -0.91
N PHE A 162 7.28 3.44 -0.64
CA PHE A 162 7.78 4.18 0.52
C PHE A 162 6.63 4.89 1.23
N ALA A 163 6.66 4.88 2.55
CA ALA A 163 5.81 5.67 3.41
C ALA A 163 6.71 6.53 4.30
N ASP A 164 6.55 7.85 4.22
CA ASP A 164 7.38 8.85 4.91
C ASP A 164 8.90 8.61 4.78
N GLY A 165 9.33 8.20 3.58
CA GLY A 165 10.72 7.85 3.30
C GLY A 165 11.17 6.47 3.79
N GLU A 166 10.38 5.76 4.60
CA GLU A 166 10.64 4.37 4.95
C GLU A 166 10.21 3.44 3.81
N LYS A 167 11.12 2.55 3.39
CA LYS A 167 10.79 1.50 2.42
C LYS A 167 9.81 0.50 3.02
N VAL A 168 8.71 0.29 2.32
CA VAL A 168 7.60 -0.57 2.72
C VAL A 168 7.93 -2.03 2.41
N VAL A 169 7.53 -2.91 3.32
CA VAL A 169 7.54 -4.36 3.10
C VAL A 169 6.13 -4.82 2.74
N ALA A 170 6.03 -5.76 1.79
CA ALA A 170 4.75 -6.38 1.46
C ALA A 170 4.25 -7.19 2.67
N GLN A 171 2.97 -7.05 2.99
CA GLN A 171 2.31 -7.99 3.90
C GLN A 171 2.54 -9.43 3.44
N GLU A 172 2.85 -10.31 4.39
CA GLU A 172 3.10 -11.72 4.11
C GLU A 172 1.94 -12.35 3.32
N GLY A 173 2.27 -13.26 2.39
CA GLY A 173 1.31 -13.84 1.45
C GLY A 173 0.98 -12.96 0.23
N ASP A 174 1.29 -11.67 0.27
CA ASP A 174 1.27 -10.73 -0.87
C ASP A 174 -0.08 -10.65 -1.63
N PHE A 175 -1.16 -11.02 -0.95
CA PHE A 175 -2.51 -11.11 -1.50
C PHE A 175 -3.37 -9.88 -1.18
N TYR A 176 -3.21 -9.32 0.01
CA TYR A 176 -4.04 -8.23 0.52
C TYR A 176 -3.50 -6.83 0.20
N GLY A 177 -2.26 -6.73 -0.27
CA GLY A 177 -1.62 -5.48 -0.64
C GLY A 177 -1.34 -4.54 0.53
N GLY A 178 -1.34 -5.04 1.78
CA GLY A 178 -1.02 -4.25 2.96
C GLY A 178 0.43 -3.79 2.96
N TRP A 179 0.64 -2.51 3.30
CA TRP A 179 1.94 -1.86 3.40
C TRP A 179 2.45 -1.96 4.85
N VAL A 180 3.52 -2.72 5.06
CA VAL A 180 4.17 -2.87 6.37
C VAL A 180 5.31 -1.86 6.50
N THR A 181 5.31 -1.12 7.61
CA THR A 181 6.40 -0.23 8.04
C THR A 181 6.79 -0.53 9.49
N SER A 182 7.90 0.02 9.95
CA SER A 182 8.45 -0.16 11.31
C SER A 182 7.51 0.33 12.42
N TRP A 183 6.65 1.30 12.10
CA TRP A 183 5.68 1.88 13.03
C TRP A 183 4.31 1.20 13.02
N ILE A 184 4.08 0.16 12.21
CA ILE A 184 2.82 -0.60 12.25
C ILE A 184 3.07 -1.93 12.96
N SER A 185 2.29 -2.22 14.01
CA SER A 185 2.48 -3.42 14.82
C SER A 185 1.40 -4.47 14.61
N GLY A 186 1.83 -5.73 14.47
CA GLY A 186 0.98 -6.92 14.57
C GLY A 186 0.60 -7.27 16.02
N GLY A 187 1.23 -6.65 17.00
CA GLY A 187 1.18 -7.09 18.39
C GLY A 187 1.61 -8.55 18.57
N LYS A 188 1.16 -9.20 19.65
CA LYS A 188 1.51 -10.60 19.95
C LYS A 188 1.00 -11.62 18.93
N LYS A 189 -0.04 -11.27 18.17
CA LYS A 189 -0.68 -12.15 17.19
C LYS A 189 -0.03 -12.07 15.81
N GLY A 190 0.88 -11.12 15.59
CA GLY A 190 1.39 -10.82 14.25
C GLY A 190 0.33 -10.20 13.34
N MET A 191 0.65 -10.11 12.05
CA MET A 191 -0.27 -9.67 10.99
C MET A 191 -0.77 -10.91 10.25
N LYS A 192 -2.01 -10.90 9.76
CA LYS A 192 -2.50 -11.99 8.89
C LYS A 192 -1.87 -11.90 7.50
N GLY A 193 -2.03 -12.95 6.69
CA GLY A 193 -1.57 -13.01 5.30
C GLY A 193 -0.59 -14.16 5.04
N GLY A 194 0.21 -14.53 6.04
CA GLY A 194 1.11 -15.67 5.96
C GLY A 194 0.42 -17.04 6.06
N PRO A 195 1.11 -18.14 5.70
CA PRO A 195 0.61 -19.51 5.87
C PRO A 195 0.12 -19.77 7.30
N GLY A 196 -1.04 -20.43 7.44
CA GLY A 196 -1.60 -20.76 8.76
C GLY A 196 -2.31 -19.62 9.50
N THR A 197 -2.42 -18.43 8.89
CA THR A 197 -3.16 -17.29 9.45
C THR A 197 -4.63 -17.21 8.96
N TRP A 198 -5.14 -18.28 8.36
CA TRP A 198 -6.51 -18.37 7.84
C TRP A 198 -7.56 -18.39 8.97
N GLY A 199 -8.66 -17.67 8.79
CA GLY A 199 -9.73 -17.56 9.79
C GLY A 199 -9.68 -16.25 10.58
N TRP A 200 -10.54 -16.10 11.60
CA TRP A 200 -10.66 -14.91 12.46
C TRP A 200 -9.83 -15.01 13.72
#